data_AF-A0A924IXP2-F1
#
_entry.id   AF-A0A924IXP2-F1
#
_cell.length_a   1.000
_cell.length_b   1.000
_cell.length_c   1.000
_cell.angle_alpha   90.00
_cell.angle_beta   90.00
_cell.angle_gamma   90.00
#
_symmetry.space_group_name_H-M   'P 1'
#
loop_
_entity.id
_entity.type
_entity.pdbx_description
1 polymer ?
#
loop_
_entity_poly.entity_id
_entity_poly.type
_entity_poly.pdbx_seq_one_letter_code
_entity_poly.pdbx_strand_id
1 'polypeptide(L)' 'MAHNTSVLLGDHFDKFISSEVSSGKYNSASEVIRSALRLLEAEEQKRQVLYEALCVGEKSGFVKNFDPKAHLEKLNASIL' A
#
# COMPACT_ATOMS: atom_id res chain seq x y z
N MET A 1 11.64 -14.38 16.24
CA MET A 1 11.41 -14.29 17.70
C MET A 1 10.72 -12.98 17.98
N ALA A 2 9.82 -12.90 18.96
CA ALA A 2 9.24 -11.62 19.37
C ALA A 2 10.31 -10.82 20.14
N HIS A 3 10.54 -9.57 19.74
CA HIS A 3 11.46 -8.67 20.42
C HIS A 3 10.64 -7.60 21.15
N ASN A 4 10.95 -7.37 22.43
CA ASN A 4 10.39 -6.25 23.16
C ASN A 4 11.22 -5.00 22.85
N THR A 5 10.56 -3.98 22.31
CA THR A 5 11.19 -2.72 21.92
C THR A 5 10.53 -1.59 22.69
N SER A 6 11.34 -0.76 23.35
CA SER A 6 10.88 0.51 23.93
C SER A 6 11.00 1.60 22.87
N VAL A 7 9.95 2.40 22.71
CA VAL A 7 9.87 3.47 21.70
C VAL A 7 9.37 4.73 22.38
N LEU A 8 10.02 5.86 22.10
CA LEU A 8 9.53 7.17 22.53
C LEU A 8 8.55 7.70 21.49
N LEU A 9 7.36 8.06 21.96
CA LEU A 9 6.31 8.66 21.14
C LEU A 9 6.10 10.11 21.62
N GLY A 10 5.69 10.97 20.69
CA GLY A 10 5.28 12.32 21.04
C GLY A 10 3.84 12.35 21.56
N ASP A 11 3.49 13.41 22.30
CA ASP A 11 2.18 13.61 22.94
C ASP A 11 0.96 13.33 22.03
N HIS A 12 1.09 13.65 20.74
CA HIS A 12 0.03 13.38 19.75
C HIS A 12 -0.28 11.88 19.64
N PHE A 13 0.74 11.04 19.47
CA PHE A 13 0.55 9.60 19.30
C PHE A 13 0.20 8.92 20.62
N ASP A 14 0.70 9.42 21.75
CA ASP A 14 0.29 8.92 23.07
C ASP A 14 -1.20 9.14 23.32
N LYS A 15 -1.73 10.34 22.99
CA LYS A 15 -3.17 10.63 23.07
C LYS A 15 -3.98 9.74 22.13
N PHE A 16 -3.53 9.59 20.89
CA PHE A 16 -4.19 8.73 19.91
C PHE A 16 -4.27 7.28 20.41
N ILE A 17 -3.14 6.69 20.81
CA ILE A 17 -3.07 5.30 21.32
C ILE A 17 -3.96 5.15 22.56
N SER A 18 -3.91 6.11 23.49
CA SER A 18 -4.74 6.09 24.69
C SER A 18 -6.23 6.14 24.36
N SER A 19 -6.63 6.92 23.34
CA SER A 19 -8.03 6.99 22.88
C SER A 19 -8.50 5.69 22.24
N GLU A 20 -7.65 5.06 21.41
CA GLU A 20 -7.96 3.79 20.75
C GLU A 20 -8.08 2.65 21.77
N VAL A 21 -7.23 2.62 22.81
CA VAL A 21 -7.33 1.63 23.89
C VAL A 21 -8.55 1.89 24.78
N SER A 22 -8.78 3.14 25.20
CA SER A 22 -9.91 3.48 26.07
C SER A 22 -11.28 3.30 25.39
N SER A 23 -11.33 3.38 24.06
CA SER A 23 -12.52 3.04 23.27
C SER A 23 -12.87 1.55 23.28
N GLY A 24 -11.94 0.68 23.73
CA GLY A 24 -12.10 -0.78 23.71
C GLY A 24 -11.78 -1.42 22.36
N LYS A 25 -11.38 -0.65 21.35
CA LYS A 25 -11.00 -1.18 20.02
C LYS A 25 -9.73 -2.01 20.05
N TYR A 26 -8.80 -1.70 20.96
CA TYR A 26 -7.57 -2.46 21.18
C TYR A 26 -7.33 -2.68 22.68
N ASN A 27 -6.68 -3.79 23.03
CA ASN A 27 -6.43 -4.15 24.42
C ASN A 27 -5.13 -3.54 24.97
N SER A 28 -4.24 -3.04 24.11
CA SER A 28 -2.96 -2.48 24.52
C SER A 28 -2.35 -1.54 23.48
N ALA A 29 -1.46 -0.67 23.92
CA ALA A 29 -0.65 0.18 23.04
C ALA A 29 0.15 -0.65 22.01
N SER A 30 0.72 -1.78 22.43
CA SER A 30 1.46 -2.66 21.52
C SER A 30 0.58 -3.24 20.42
N GLU A 31 -0.71 -3.45 20.67
CA GLU A 31 -1.66 -3.93 19.66
C GLU A 31 -2.00 -2.85 18.63
N VAL A 32 -2.16 -1.59 19.08
CA VAL A 32 -2.31 -0.43 18.20
C VAL A 32 -1.09 -0.29 17.29
N ILE A 33 0.12 -0.31 17.88
CA ILE A 33 1.38 -0.17 17.14
C ILE A 33 1.55 -1.29 16.11
N ARG A 34 1.30 -2.55 16.48
CA ARG A 34 1.37 -3.67 15.52
C ARG A 34 0.38 -3.51 14.38
N SER A 35 -0.83 -3.03 14.66
CA SER A 35 -1.86 -2.81 13.63
C SER A 35 -1.46 -1.69 12.68
N ALA A 36 -0.89 -0.60 13.20
CA ALA A 36 -0.33 0.47 12.40
C ALA A 36 0.84 -0.01 11.52
N LEU A 37 1.77 -0.81 12.07
CA LEU A 37 2.90 -1.36 11.31
C LEU A 37 2.46 -2.32 10.20
N ARG A 38 1.41 -3.14 10.43
CA ARG A 38 0.84 -3.98 9.37
C ARG A 38 0.26 -3.17 8.22
N LEU A 39 -0.40 -2.05 8.54
CA LEU A 39 -0.94 -1.16 7.53
C LEU A 39 0.19 -0.52 6.71
N LEU A 40 1.24 -0.03 7.39
CA LEU A 40 2.43 0.53 6.75
C LEU A 40 3.10 -0.51 5.84
N GLU A 41 3.32 -1.73 6.33
CA GLU A 41 3.91 -2.81 5.54
C GLU A 41 3.11 -3.10 4.26
N ALA A 42 1.78 -3.20 4.38
CA ALA A 42 0.92 -3.44 3.23
C ALA A 42 0.95 -2.28 2.22
N GLU A 43 1.07 -1.05 2.69
CA GLU A 43 1.20 0.12 1.83
C GLU A 43 2.55 0.13 1.09
N GLU A 44 3.65 -0.13 1.80
CA GLU A 44 4.99 -0.23 1.20
C GLU A 44 5.06 -1.35 0.15
N GLN A 45 4.45 -2.51 0.42
CA GLN A 45 4.36 -3.61 -0.55
C GLN A 45 3.61 -3.18 -1.82
N LYS A 46 2.44 -2.55 -1.68
CA LYS A 46 1.67 -2.04 -2.84
C LYS A 46 2.46 -1.00 -3.63
N ARG A 47 3.17 -0.11 -2.92
CA ARG A 47 4.00 0.92 -3.53
C ARG A 47 5.14 0.30 -4.34
N GLN A 48 5.81 -0.71 -3.80
CA GLN A 48 6.88 -1.41 -4.48
C GLN A 48 6.39 -2.10 -5.77
N VAL A 49 5.26 -2.81 -5.70
CA VAL A 49 4.64 -3.44 -6.88
C VAL A 49 4.30 -2.40 -7.96
N LEU A 50 3.76 -1.25 -7.56
CA LEU A 50 3.46 -0.16 -8.49
C LEU A 50 4.73 0.37 -9.16
N TYR A 51 5.80 0.62 -8.39
CA TYR A 51 7.08 1.07 -8.94
C TYR A 51 7.66 0.09 -9.95
N GLU A 52 7.61 -1.21 -9.66
CA GLU A 52 8.07 -2.25 -10.56
C GLU A 52 7.24 -2.28 -11.86
N ALA A 53 5.91 -2.18 -11.75
CA ALA A 53 5.03 -2.12 -12.91
C ALA A 53 5.29 -0.89 -13.79
N LEU A 54 5.53 0.28 -13.18
CA LEU A 54 5.91 1.51 -13.89
C LEU A 54 7.25 1.34 -14.61
N CYS A 55 8.26 0.78 -13.95
CA CYS A 55 9.56 0.49 -14.56
C CYS A 55 9.44 -0.44 -15.77
N VAL A 56 8.59 -1.48 -15.67
CA VAL A 56 8.30 -2.39 -16.80
C VAL A 56 7.64 -1.61 -17.94
N GLY A 57 6.66 -0.76 -17.65
CA GLY A 57 5.99 0.09 -18.63
C GLY A 57 6.96 1.03 -19.36
N GLU A 58 7.79 1.75 -18.62
CA GLU A 58 8.79 2.67 -19.21
C GLU A 58 9.81 1.94 -20.10
N LYS A 59 10.26 0.74 -19.67
CA LYS A 59 11.21 -0.09 -20.44
C LYS A 59 10.57 -0.78 -21.65
N SER A 60 9.23 -0.88 -21.70
CA SER A 60 8.52 -1.46 -22.85
C SER A 60 8.53 -0.56 -24.09
N GLY A 61 8.95 0.70 -23.93
CA GLY A 61 8.95 1.70 -24.98
C GLY A 61 7.58 2.36 -25.17
N PHE A 62 7.52 3.37 -26.04
CA PHE A 62 6.33 4.18 -26.25
C PHE A 62 5.78 4.04 -27.66
N VAL A 63 4.47 3.84 -27.78
CA VAL A 63 3.76 3.86 -29.06
C VAL A 63 3.42 5.31 -29.41
N LYS A 64 4.07 5.87 -30.43
CA LYS A 64 3.91 7.29 -30.81
C LYS A 64 2.56 7.64 -31.46
N ASN A 65 1.94 6.69 -32.16
CA ASN A 65 0.73 6.91 -32.96
C ASN A 65 -0.37 5.92 -32.53
N PHE A 66 -0.69 5.88 -31.25
CA PHE A 66 -1.72 4.98 -30.74
C PHE A 66 -3.12 5.42 -31.21
N ASP A 67 -3.80 4.55 -31.97
CA ASP A 67 -5.21 4.73 -32.35
C ASP A 67 -6.09 3.79 -31.50
N PRO A 68 -6.86 4.33 -30.54
CA PRO A 68 -7.72 3.54 -29.67
C PRO A 68 -8.82 2.77 -30.43
N LYS A 69 -9.34 3.31 -31.53
CA LYS A 69 -10.45 2.69 -32.29
C LYS A 69 -9.95 1.46 -33.05
N ALA A 70 -8.86 1.63 -33.80
CA ALA A 70 -8.22 0.52 -34.51
C ALA A 70 -7.72 -0.57 -33.53
N HIS A 71 -7.23 -0.18 -32.35
CA HIS A 71 -6.81 -1.13 -31.32
C HIS A 71 -8.00 -1.94 -30.75
N LEU A 72 -9.13 -1.28 -30.49
CA LEU A 72 -10.35 -1.92 -30.00
C LEU A 72 -10.96 -2.87 -31.03
N GLU A 73 -11.01 -2.48 -32.30
CA GLU A 73 -11.45 -3.36 -33.40
C GLU A 73 -10.58 -4.61 -33.49
N LYS A 74 -9.26 -4.46 -33.38
CA LYS A 74 -8.32 -5.59 -33.36
C LYS A 74 -8.52 -6.53 -32.18
N LEU A 75 -8.78 -6.01 -30.98
CA LEU A 75 -9.06 -6.84 -29.80
C LEU A 75 -10.33 -7.66 -29.99
N ASN A 76 -11.42 -7.04 -30.44
CA ASN A 76 -12.69 -7.71 -30.69
C ASN A 76 -12.60 -8.78 -31.78
N ALA A 77 -11.81 -8.53 -32.83
CA ALA A 77 -11.59 -9.49 -33.90
C ALA A 77 -10.75 -10.71 -33.46
N SER A 78 -9.95 -10.59 -32.38
CA SER A 78 -9.14 -11.71 -31.84
C SER A 78 -9.89 -12.62 -30.88
N ILE A 79 -11.12 -12.26 -30.48
CA ILE A 79 -11.98 -13.01 -29.55
C ILE A 79 -12.93 -13.96 -30.31
N LEU A 80 -13.00 -13.86 -31.64
CA LEU A 80 -13.70 -14.78 -32.55
C LEU A 80 -12.70 -15.71 -33.24
#